data_AF-A0A2I8EIG7-F1
#
_entry.id   AF-A0A2I8EIG7-F1
#
_cell.length_a   1.000
_cell.length_b   1.000
_cell.length_c   1.000
_cell.angle_alpha   90.00
_cell.angle_beta   90.00
_cell.angle_gamma   90.00
#
_symmetry.space_group_name_H-M   'P 1'
#
loop_
_entity.id
_entity.type
_entity.pdbx_description
1 polymer ?
#
loop_
_entity_poly.entity_id
_entity_poly.type
_entity_poly.pdbx_seq_one_letter_code
_entity_poly.pdbx_strand_id
1 'polypeptide(L)'
;MHETDARDRQAPTPLRRRSRGAARAFALTAAYVAALSLMAPGRVSFAKEPAPQYAFAVIGGTLQSSADEALTQRLLDAIGRDPDVSFIVYDGNLKSSKEACRDSLFETRHTLLETSKPALVFIPGQHDWTDCGTAEAGGYDPVERLDLLRQTLFADASSMGQNPIPLARESEVSRFRPYRENVRWLVGDTVFVGLNVPGPNNHFLYAGGRNGEFEDRVIANAFWLDHAAEYAKRRGARAIVVLVQGDFDPERYERPERFAWLRFGHRSKRDGFMEFKRSLVKLAETFRGPVVVIHQDDDRSHTGFMIDQPLRNDKGDLVTNLTRIAFAPRSPQNQWIQVDVDLQKRPPFRVTVRDVPKNLPLPAAPTMPSHNDNATPPMPPSMPAVPDSAPASELPPILPEPSRTTSPD
;
A
#
# COMPACT_ATOMS: atom_id res chain seq x y z
N MET A 1 2.67 -35.91 75.14
CA MET A 1 3.20 -34.56 74.87
C MET A 1 2.03 -33.70 74.40
N HIS A 2 1.15 -33.49 75.37
CA HIS A 2 0.71 -32.20 75.91
C HIS A 2 -0.46 -31.66 75.09
N GLU A 3 -1.70 -32.02 75.46
CA GLU A 3 -2.50 -31.39 76.56
C GLU A 3 -2.87 -29.96 76.15
N THR A 4 -4.11 -29.50 76.20
CA THR A 4 -5.23 -29.66 77.17
C THR A 4 -6.29 -28.67 76.66
N ASP A 5 -7.58 -28.62 77.00
CA ASP A 5 -8.56 -29.33 77.82
C ASP A 5 -9.87 -28.67 77.33
N ALA A 6 -10.93 -29.38 76.92
CA ALA A 6 -12.00 -29.88 77.78
C ALA A 6 -12.63 -28.77 78.68
N ARG A 7 -13.93 -28.48 78.54
CA ARG A 7 -15.05 -28.94 79.40
C ARG A 7 -15.95 -27.70 79.61
N ASP A 8 -17.24 -27.73 79.91
CA ASP A 8 -18.20 -28.77 80.28
C ASP A 8 -19.60 -28.12 80.21
N ARG A 9 -20.63 -28.96 80.01
CA ARG A 9 -21.98 -28.98 80.68
C ARG A 9 -22.81 -27.68 80.76
N GLN A 10 -24.13 -27.67 80.57
CA GLN A 10 -25.15 -28.60 81.07
C GLN A 10 -26.52 -28.26 80.43
N ALA A 11 -27.36 -29.28 80.24
CA ALA A 11 -28.82 -29.22 79.96
C ALA A 11 -29.60 -28.59 81.15
N PRO A 12 -30.97 -28.54 81.26
CA PRO A 12 -32.03 -29.13 80.42
C PRO A 12 -33.33 -28.28 80.18
N THR A 13 -34.07 -28.64 79.12
CA THR A 13 -35.54 -28.83 79.00
C THR A 13 -36.56 -27.74 79.48
N PRO A 14 -37.88 -27.93 79.27
CA PRO A 14 -38.69 -27.04 78.44
C PRO A 14 -39.68 -26.22 79.30
N LEU A 15 -40.51 -25.37 78.69
CA LEU A 15 -41.93 -25.26 79.08
C LEU A 15 -42.71 -24.38 78.11
N ARG A 16 -43.74 -25.02 77.53
CA ARG A 16 -44.95 -24.43 76.97
C ARG A 16 -45.39 -23.16 77.71
N ARG A 17 -45.77 -22.14 76.93
CA ARG A 17 -47.10 -21.56 77.13
C ARG A 17 -47.69 -21.03 75.84
N ARG A 18 -48.83 -21.64 75.50
CA ARG A 18 -49.83 -21.10 74.57
C ARG A 18 -50.29 -19.75 75.08
N SER A 19 -50.42 -18.79 74.18
CA SER A 19 -51.58 -17.89 74.19
C SER A 19 -51.78 -17.32 72.80
N ARG A 20 -52.90 -17.71 72.20
CA ARG A 20 -53.51 -17.03 71.07
C ARG A 20 -53.80 -15.59 71.47
N GLY A 21 -53.43 -14.64 70.62
CA GLY A 21 -53.72 -13.22 70.79
C GLY A 21 -53.84 -12.55 69.44
N ALA A 22 -55.09 -12.38 69.02
CA ALA A 22 -55.65 -11.45 68.04
C ALA A 22 -54.73 -10.67 67.10
N ALA A 23 -55.07 -10.79 65.82
CA ALA A 23 -54.72 -9.88 64.75
C ALA A 23 -55.03 -8.41 65.10
N ARG A 24 -54.07 -7.53 64.84
CA ARG A 24 -54.32 -6.16 64.37
C ARG A 24 -53.28 -5.79 63.32
N ALA A 25 -53.80 -5.43 62.16
CA ALA A 25 -53.08 -4.86 61.04
C ALA A 25 -52.46 -3.51 61.42
N PHE A 26 -51.27 -3.22 60.89
CA PHE A 26 -50.95 -1.93 60.26
C PHE A 26 -49.78 -2.14 59.30
N ALA A 27 -49.98 -1.66 58.08
CA ALA A 27 -49.06 -1.76 56.97
C ALA A 27 -47.83 -0.86 57.14
N LEU A 28 -46.72 -1.29 56.53
CA LEU A 28 -45.64 -0.55 55.86
C LEU A 28 -44.26 -1.05 56.31
N THR A 29 -43.60 -1.85 55.47
CA THR A 29 -42.39 -1.44 54.72
C THR A 29 -41.69 -2.63 54.04
N ALA A 30 -41.25 -2.38 52.80
CA ALA A 30 -40.09 -2.97 52.12
C ALA A 30 -40.14 -4.47 51.72
N ALA A 31 -40.70 -4.66 50.53
CA ALA A 31 -40.28 -5.56 49.45
C ALA A 31 -38.88 -6.20 49.59
N TYR A 32 -38.84 -7.54 49.60
CA TYR A 32 -37.65 -8.31 49.18
C TYR A 32 -38.01 -9.75 48.75
N VAL A 33 -38.89 -9.92 47.76
CA VAL A 33 -38.99 -11.19 47.03
C VAL A 33 -39.37 -10.91 45.58
N ALA A 34 -38.37 -10.79 44.71
CA ALA A 34 -38.51 -11.06 43.28
C ALA A 34 -37.13 -11.34 42.66
N ALA A 35 -37.12 -12.28 41.71
CA ALA A 35 -36.07 -12.60 40.76
C ALA A 35 -34.97 -13.60 41.16
N LEU A 36 -35.36 -14.87 41.35
CA LEU A 36 -34.56 -15.98 40.78
C LEU A 36 -35.24 -16.44 39.50
N SER A 37 -34.89 -15.81 38.37
CA SER A 37 -35.30 -16.24 37.04
C SER A 37 -34.09 -16.20 36.10
N LEU A 38 -33.63 -17.40 35.72
CA LEU A 38 -32.85 -17.74 34.52
C LEU A 38 -31.67 -16.81 34.16
N MET A 39 -30.47 -17.16 34.63
CA MET A 39 -29.24 -16.83 33.91
C MET A 39 -29.02 -17.86 32.79
N ALA A 40 -29.67 -17.65 31.65
CA ALA A 40 -29.21 -18.24 30.40
C ALA A 40 -27.99 -17.43 29.91
N PRO A 41 -26.88 -18.05 29.47
CA PRO A 41 -25.82 -17.31 28.81
C PRO A 41 -26.38 -16.80 27.49
N GLY A 42 -26.76 -15.52 27.46
CA GLY A 42 -27.12 -14.84 26.23
C GLY A 42 -25.93 -14.94 25.28
N ARG A 43 -26.07 -15.76 24.23
CA ARG A 43 -25.19 -15.67 23.08
C ARG A 43 -25.44 -14.30 22.48
N VAL A 44 -24.56 -13.34 22.79
CA VAL A 44 -24.47 -12.10 22.03
C VAL A 44 -24.02 -12.51 20.64
N SER A 45 -25.00 -12.74 19.76
CA SER A 45 -24.73 -12.92 18.35
C SER A 45 -24.34 -11.53 17.85
N PHE A 46 -23.03 -11.28 17.74
CA PHE A 46 -22.55 -10.21 16.87
C PHE A 46 -22.99 -10.57 15.46
N ALA A 47 -24.18 -10.12 15.07
CA ALA A 47 -24.57 -10.11 13.68
C ALA A 47 -23.51 -9.26 12.97
N LYS A 48 -22.63 -9.93 12.20
CA LYS A 48 -21.68 -9.24 11.34
C LYS A 48 -22.53 -8.40 10.40
N GLU A 49 -22.44 -7.08 10.52
CA GLU A 49 -23.13 -6.15 9.62
C GLU A 49 -22.85 -6.59 8.17
N PRO A 50 -23.84 -6.55 7.26
CA PRO A 50 -23.60 -6.90 5.88
C PRO A 50 -22.42 -6.06 5.39
N ALA A 51 -21.37 -6.72 4.90
CA ALA A 51 -20.23 -6.00 4.34
C ALA A 51 -20.76 -5.00 3.30
N PRO A 52 -20.42 -3.71 3.41
CA PRO A 52 -20.96 -2.69 2.51
C PRO A 52 -20.61 -3.06 1.06
N GLN A 53 -21.59 -2.90 0.17
CA GLN A 53 -21.34 -2.92 -1.27
C GLN A 53 -20.71 -1.58 -1.63
N TYR A 54 -19.62 -1.62 -2.36
CA TYR A 54 -18.94 -0.42 -2.83
C TYR A 54 -18.22 -0.72 -4.14
N ALA A 55 -17.83 0.32 -4.86
CA ALA A 55 -16.97 0.22 -6.01
C ALA A 55 -15.66 0.98 -5.77
N PHE A 56 -14.63 0.62 -6.54
CA PHE A 56 -13.45 1.46 -6.70
C PHE A 56 -13.10 1.59 -8.17
N ALA A 57 -12.48 2.71 -8.53
CA ALA A 57 -12.02 2.96 -9.89
C ALA A 57 -10.54 2.64 -10.02
N VAL A 58 -10.14 2.09 -11.16
CA VAL A 58 -8.74 1.90 -11.56
C VAL A 58 -8.51 2.65 -12.86
N ILE A 59 -7.51 3.53 -12.84
CA ILE A 59 -7.03 4.32 -13.98
C ILE A 59 -5.50 4.24 -14.00
N GLY A 60 -4.88 4.62 -15.11
CA GLY A 60 -3.44 4.76 -15.19
C GLY A 60 -3.01 5.19 -16.59
N GLY A 61 -1.81 5.75 -16.72
CA GLY A 61 -1.30 6.22 -18.01
C GLY A 61 -2.17 7.31 -18.67
N THR A 62 -2.96 8.05 -17.90
CA THR A 62 -3.89 9.07 -18.45
C THR A 62 -3.18 10.36 -18.85
N LEU A 63 -1.95 10.58 -18.35
CA LEU A 63 -1.15 11.77 -18.56
C LEU A 63 0.03 11.44 -19.49
N GLN A 64 -0.10 11.75 -20.77
CA GLN A 64 0.98 11.55 -21.75
C GLN A 64 1.70 12.87 -22.09
N SER A 65 1.05 14.00 -21.77
CA SER A 65 1.51 15.36 -22.00
C SER A 65 0.73 16.34 -21.10
N SER A 66 1.13 17.61 -21.05
CA SER A 66 0.35 18.67 -20.38
C SER A 66 -1.06 18.86 -20.96
N ALA A 67 -1.28 18.52 -22.24
CA ALA A 67 -2.60 18.61 -22.87
C ALA A 67 -3.62 17.62 -22.27
N ASP A 68 -3.15 16.55 -21.62
CA ASP A 68 -4.00 15.54 -21.00
C ASP A 68 -4.49 15.92 -19.58
N GLU A 69 -3.98 17.02 -19.00
CA GLU A 69 -4.31 17.44 -17.63
C GLU A 69 -5.79 17.73 -17.45
N ALA A 70 -6.35 18.56 -18.33
CA ALA A 70 -7.77 18.92 -18.27
C ALA A 70 -8.68 17.70 -18.52
N LEU A 71 -8.24 16.75 -19.36
CA LEU A 71 -8.98 15.52 -19.62
C LEU A 71 -8.92 14.59 -18.41
N THR A 72 -7.75 14.46 -17.78
CA THR A 72 -7.56 13.66 -16.55
C THR A 72 -8.34 14.26 -15.39
N GLN A 73 -8.31 15.58 -15.21
CA GLN A 73 -9.16 16.27 -14.21
C GLN A 73 -10.64 15.96 -14.45
N ARG A 74 -11.10 16.04 -15.71
CA ARG A 74 -12.48 15.71 -16.07
C ARG A 74 -12.82 14.26 -15.75
N LEU A 75 -11.89 13.32 -15.98
CA LEU A 75 -12.05 11.92 -15.63
C LEU A 75 -12.19 11.74 -14.11
N LEU A 76 -11.34 12.37 -13.31
CA LEU A 76 -11.45 12.37 -11.85
C LEU A 76 -12.78 12.96 -11.37
N ASP A 77 -13.23 14.07 -11.97
CA ASP A 77 -14.52 14.69 -11.68
C ASP A 77 -15.70 13.79 -12.05
N ALA A 78 -15.59 13.04 -13.15
CA ALA A 78 -16.60 12.09 -13.59
C ALA A 78 -16.75 10.94 -12.60
N ILE A 79 -15.62 10.35 -12.18
CA ILE A 79 -15.58 9.28 -11.18
C ILE A 79 -16.14 9.80 -9.84
N GLY A 80 -15.73 10.99 -9.41
CA GLY A 80 -16.17 11.62 -8.16
C GLY A 80 -17.64 12.06 -8.12
N ARG A 81 -18.41 11.87 -9.19
CA ARG A 81 -19.88 12.06 -9.20
C ARG A 81 -20.66 10.79 -8.94
N ASP A 82 -20.01 9.63 -9.05
CA ASP A 82 -20.62 8.35 -8.74
C ASP A 82 -20.53 8.11 -7.22
N PRO A 83 -21.65 8.11 -6.48
CA PRO A 83 -21.64 7.93 -5.03
C PRO A 83 -21.22 6.51 -4.60
N ASP A 84 -21.25 5.53 -5.51
CA ASP A 84 -20.87 4.16 -5.20
C ASP A 84 -19.34 3.96 -5.22
N VAL A 85 -18.58 4.87 -5.85
CA VAL A 85 -17.12 4.80 -5.94
C VAL A 85 -16.48 5.36 -4.65
N SER A 86 -15.91 4.47 -3.85
CA SER A 86 -15.30 4.82 -2.56
C SER A 86 -13.90 5.41 -2.68
N PHE A 87 -13.13 5.01 -3.69
CA PHE A 87 -11.77 5.51 -3.95
C PHE A 87 -11.32 5.20 -5.38
N ILE A 88 -10.23 5.84 -5.78
CA ILE A 88 -9.55 5.68 -7.06
C ILE A 88 -8.16 5.10 -6.81
N VAL A 89 -7.72 4.16 -7.65
CA VAL A 89 -6.32 3.79 -7.77
C VAL A 89 -5.78 4.31 -9.09
N TYR A 90 -4.73 5.12 -9.02
CA TYR A 90 -3.95 5.56 -10.18
C TYR A 90 -2.74 4.63 -10.30
N ASP A 91 -2.83 3.66 -11.20
CA ASP A 91 -1.85 2.60 -11.41
C ASP A 91 -0.76 3.03 -12.41
N GLY A 92 0.06 3.96 -11.94
CA GLY A 92 1.32 4.34 -12.56
C GLY A 92 1.22 5.16 -13.84
N ASN A 93 2.41 5.56 -14.29
CA ASN A 93 2.65 6.33 -15.51
C ASN A 93 1.93 7.68 -15.46
N LEU A 94 2.27 8.51 -14.45
CA LEU A 94 1.87 9.93 -14.32
C LEU A 94 2.45 10.83 -15.41
N LYS A 95 3.30 10.26 -16.26
CA LYS A 95 3.85 10.91 -17.44
C LYS A 95 4.12 9.86 -18.53
N SER A 96 4.36 10.33 -19.75
CA SER A 96 4.86 9.46 -20.81
C SER A 96 6.36 9.15 -20.65
N SER A 97 6.85 8.17 -21.40
CA SER A 97 8.28 7.89 -21.56
C SER A 97 9.07 9.05 -22.21
N LYS A 98 8.39 10.01 -22.83
CA LYS A 98 9.00 11.14 -23.56
C LYS A 98 9.00 12.45 -22.79
N GLU A 99 8.31 12.50 -21.65
CA GLU A 99 8.36 13.65 -20.76
C GLU A 99 9.55 13.51 -19.81
N ALA A 100 10.33 14.59 -19.70
CA ALA A 100 11.48 14.63 -18.81
C ALA A 100 11.06 14.51 -17.34
N CYS A 101 11.79 13.74 -16.54
CA CYS A 101 11.51 13.50 -15.12
C CYS A 101 11.85 14.70 -14.20
N ARG A 102 11.42 15.90 -14.59
CA ARG A 102 11.63 17.16 -13.85
C ARG A 102 10.76 17.20 -12.59
N ASP A 103 11.28 17.79 -11.52
CA ASP A 103 10.58 17.98 -10.25
C ASP A 103 9.24 18.71 -10.47
N SER A 104 9.25 19.80 -11.23
CA SER A 104 8.05 20.62 -11.51
C SER A 104 6.94 19.86 -12.24
N LEU A 105 7.30 18.86 -13.06
CA LEU A 105 6.32 17.98 -13.70
C LEU A 105 5.59 17.15 -12.65
N PHE A 106 6.34 16.48 -11.76
CA PHE A 106 5.75 15.68 -10.68
C PHE A 106 4.95 16.54 -9.70
N GLU A 107 5.39 17.75 -9.38
CA GLU A 107 4.63 18.69 -8.55
C GLU A 107 3.27 19.06 -9.18
N THR A 108 3.27 19.33 -10.48
CA THR A 108 2.03 19.63 -11.23
C THR A 108 1.12 18.41 -11.28
N ARG A 109 1.67 17.22 -11.54
CA ARG A 109 0.88 15.96 -11.55
C ARG A 109 0.32 15.65 -10.17
N HIS A 110 1.10 15.85 -9.12
CA HIS A 110 0.66 15.67 -7.73
C HIS A 110 -0.50 16.60 -7.39
N THR A 111 -0.37 17.89 -7.71
CA THR A 111 -1.45 18.89 -7.52
C THR A 111 -2.72 18.50 -8.27
N LEU A 112 -2.59 17.96 -9.48
CA LEU A 112 -3.71 17.47 -10.27
C LEU A 112 -4.39 16.25 -9.61
N LEU A 113 -3.64 15.30 -9.05
CA LEU A 113 -4.24 14.15 -8.37
C LEU A 113 -4.98 14.56 -7.08
N GLU A 114 -4.48 15.58 -6.37
CA GLU A 114 -5.09 16.11 -5.14
C GLU A 114 -6.47 16.75 -5.36
N THR A 115 -6.82 17.09 -6.60
CA THR A 115 -8.16 17.62 -6.91
C THR A 115 -9.24 16.53 -6.89
N SER A 116 -8.86 15.25 -6.90
CA SER A 116 -9.77 14.11 -6.89
C SER A 116 -10.75 14.23 -5.73
N LYS A 117 -12.05 14.14 -6.01
CA LYS A 117 -13.07 14.17 -4.95
C LYS A 117 -12.99 12.92 -4.05
N PRO A 118 -13.01 11.69 -4.59
CA PRO A 118 -12.74 10.50 -3.76
C PRO A 118 -11.26 10.44 -3.38
N ALA A 119 -10.95 9.63 -2.34
CA ALA A 119 -9.58 9.23 -2.06
C ALA A 119 -8.90 8.70 -3.33
N LEU A 120 -7.65 9.08 -3.54
CA LEU A 120 -6.83 8.58 -4.64
C LEU A 120 -5.53 7.96 -4.11
N VAL A 121 -5.30 6.69 -4.43
CA VAL A 121 -4.06 5.98 -4.11
C VAL A 121 -3.23 5.86 -5.39
N PHE A 122 -2.02 6.42 -5.38
CA PHE A 122 -1.09 6.33 -6.50
C PHE A 122 -0.11 5.16 -6.30
N ILE A 123 0.05 4.33 -7.34
CA ILE A 123 1.03 3.24 -7.42
C ILE A 123 2.07 3.62 -8.50
N PRO A 124 3.38 3.59 -8.23
CA PRO A 124 4.37 3.98 -9.23
C PRO A 124 4.45 2.97 -10.39
N GLY A 125 4.63 3.48 -11.59
CA GLY A 125 4.83 2.73 -12.82
C GLY A 125 6.21 2.91 -13.44
N GLN A 126 6.41 2.26 -14.58
CA GLN A 126 7.64 2.31 -15.37
C GLN A 126 8.09 3.74 -15.66
N HIS A 127 7.19 4.56 -16.20
CA HIS A 127 7.55 5.91 -16.64
C HIS A 127 7.76 6.88 -15.47
N ASP A 128 7.37 6.53 -14.24
CA ASP A 128 7.50 7.46 -13.12
C ASP A 128 8.93 7.54 -12.58
N TRP A 129 9.75 6.50 -12.79
CA TRP A 129 11.13 6.49 -12.31
C TRP A 129 12.06 5.61 -13.16
N THR A 130 11.66 4.40 -13.57
CA THR A 130 12.57 3.45 -14.23
C THR A 130 13.10 3.94 -15.58
N ASP A 131 12.25 4.58 -16.38
CA ASP A 131 12.62 5.10 -17.70
C ASP A 131 13.34 6.45 -17.64
N CYS A 132 13.48 7.07 -16.45
CA CYS A 132 14.05 8.40 -16.33
C CYS A 132 15.50 8.51 -16.81
N GLY A 133 16.23 7.39 -16.84
CA GLY A 133 17.58 7.30 -17.40
C GLY A 133 17.66 7.32 -18.93
N THR A 134 16.53 7.25 -19.64
CA THR A 134 16.50 7.40 -21.09
C THR A 134 16.78 8.86 -21.50
N ALA A 135 17.34 9.06 -22.70
CA ALA A 135 17.64 10.40 -23.20
C ALA A 135 16.35 11.22 -23.37
N GLU A 136 15.27 10.59 -23.82
CA GLU A 136 13.96 11.18 -24.00
C GLU A 136 13.32 11.63 -22.66
N ALA A 137 13.58 10.89 -21.58
CA ALA A 137 13.12 11.25 -20.23
C ALA A 137 14.09 12.17 -19.47
N GLY A 138 15.15 12.67 -20.14
CA GLY A 138 16.08 13.66 -19.60
C GLY A 138 17.35 13.10 -18.95
N GLY A 139 17.57 11.78 -18.98
CA GLY A 139 18.81 11.16 -18.53
C GLY A 139 19.09 11.27 -17.02
N TYR A 140 18.03 11.28 -16.22
CA TYR A 140 18.13 11.29 -14.75
C TYR A 140 18.53 9.92 -14.20
N ASP A 141 19.04 9.86 -12.97
CA ASP A 141 19.23 8.58 -12.29
C ASP A 141 17.86 8.01 -11.83
N PRO A 142 17.46 6.80 -12.27
CA PRO A 142 16.16 6.22 -11.91
C PRO A 142 15.93 6.08 -10.40
N VAL A 143 16.96 5.71 -9.63
CA VAL A 143 16.83 5.46 -8.19
C VAL A 143 16.67 6.79 -7.45
N GLU A 144 17.39 7.81 -7.87
CA GLU A 144 17.23 9.17 -7.35
C GLU A 144 15.82 9.72 -7.66
N ARG A 145 15.27 9.45 -8.85
CA ARG A 145 13.86 9.80 -9.17
C ARG A 145 12.86 9.03 -8.34
N LEU A 146 13.10 7.75 -8.05
CA LEU A 146 12.27 6.98 -7.11
C LEU A 146 12.31 7.58 -5.70
N ASP A 147 13.48 8.05 -5.25
CA ASP A 147 13.63 8.72 -3.97
C ASP A 147 12.93 10.08 -3.91
N LEU A 148 12.87 10.82 -5.03
CA LEU A 148 12.03 12.02 -5.15
C LEU A 148 10.55 11.67 -4.93
N LEU A 149 10.02 10.62 -5.58
CA LEU A 149 8.64 10.19 -5.38
C LEU A 149 8.37 9.77 -3.93
N ARG A 150 9.32 9.09 -3.28
CA ARG A 150 9.26 8.71 -1.85
C ARG A 150 9.20 9.91 -0.90
N GLN A 151 9.84 11.00 -1.27
CA GLN A 151 9.86 12.24 -0.49
C GLN A 151 8.64 13.13 -0.74
N THR A 152 7.98 12.97 -1.89
CA THR A 152 6.86 13.80 -2.33
C THR A 152 5.55 13.01 -2.32
N LEU A 153 5.24 12.29 -3.40
CA LEU A 153 3.97 11.58 -3.59
C LEU A 153 3.70 10.46 -2.56
N PHE A 154 4.74 9.93 -1.92
CA PHE A 154 4.61 8.85 -0.92
C PHE A 154 4.93 9.29 0.51
N ALA A 155 4.95 10.60 0.77
CA ALA A 155 5.32 11.12 2.07
C ALA A 155 4.30 10.79 3.16
N ASP A 156 3.02 10.97 2.87
CA ASP A 156 1.98 10.99 3.89
C ASP A 156 1.39 9.61 4.19
N ALA A 157 0.95 9.41 5.44
CA ALA A 157 0.25 8.19 5.86
C ALA A 157 -1.24 8.16 5.44
N SER A 158 -1.64 9.08 4.56
CA SER A 158 -2.97 9.16 3.96
C SER A 158 -2.88 9.11 2.44
N SER A 159 -3.98 8.73 1.79
CA SER A 159 -4.11 8.86 0.35
C SER A 159 -4.20 10.33 -0.09
N MET A 160 -4.09 10.57 -1.39
CA MET A 160 -4.36 11.88 -2.00
C MET A 160 -5.88 12.11 -2.11
N GLY A 161 -6.25 13.32 -2.52
CA GLY A 161 -7.61 13.72 -2.84
C GLY A 161 -8.34 14.37 -1.66
N GLN A 162 -9.53 14.89 -1.93
CA GLN A 162 -10.30 15.72 -0.99
C GLN A 162 -10.94 14.92 0.16
N ASN A 163 -11.07 13.60 0.00
CA ASN A 163 -11.61 12.70 1.03
C ASN A 163 -10.64 11.55 1.28
N PRO A 164 -9.46 11.82 1.88
CA PRO A 164 -8.38 10.85 1.96
C PRO A 164 -8.66 9.73 2.95
N ILE A 165 -8.13 8.53 2.67
CA ILE A 165 -8.18 7.37 3.55
C ILE A 165 -6.82 7.10 4.20
N PRO A 166 -6.79 6.53 5.41
CA PRO A 166 -5.53 6.15 6.05
C PRO A 166 -4.86 4.99 5.31
N LEU A 167 -3.55 5.11 5.08
CA LEU A 167 -2.71 4.10 4.46
C LEU A 167 -1.67 3.61 5.46
N ALA A 168 -1.53 2.29 5.58
CA ALA A 168 -0.35 1.70 6.22
C ALA A 168 0.75 1.57 5.17
N ARG A 169 1.95 2.05 5.48
CA ARG A 169 3.11 1.96 4.57
C ARG A 169 4.10 0.89 5.02
N GLU A 170 4.78 0.27 4.07
CA GLU A 170 5.84 -0.69 4.40
C GLU A 170 6.96 -0.03 5.21
N SER A 171 7.22 1.26 4.97
CA SER A 171 8.19 2.07 5.72
C SER A 171 7.95 2.17 7.23
N GLU A 172 6.77 1.81 7.73
CA GLU A 172 6.51 1.69 9.18
C GLU A 172 7.29 0.52 9.80
N VAL A 173 7.65 -0.47 9.01
CA VAL A 173 8.49 -1.60 9.43
C VAL A 173 9.94 -1.15 9.44
N SER A 174 10.61 -1.27 10.60
CA SER A 174 11.94 -0.70 10.84
C SER A 174 13.00 -1.11 9.81
N ARG A 175 12.95 -2.34 9.30
CA ARG A 175 13.88 -2.86 8.28
C ARG A 175 13.61 -2.29 6.88
N PHE A 176 12.39 -1.85 6.60
CA PHE A 176 11.93 -1.43 5.28
C PHE A 176 11.57 0.06 5.22
N ARG A 177 12.11 0.88 6.13
CA ARG A 177 11.92 2.36 6.15
C ARG A 177 12.06 3.05 4.78
N PRO A 178 12.99 2.64 3.89
CA PRO A 178 13.10 3.28 2.57
C PRO A 178 11.91 3.05 1.64
N TYR A 179 11.13 1.97 1.83
CA TYR A 179 10.06 1.54 0.90
C TYR A 179 8.72 2.18 1.26
N ARG A 180 8.60 3.49 1.02
CA ARG A 180 7.37 4.26 1.32
C ARG A 180 6.28 4.04 0.28
N GLU A 181 6.66 3.68 -0.94
CA GLU A 181 5.79 3.49 -2.08
C GLU A 181 4.86 2.26 -1.97
N ASN A 182 5.23 1.28 -1.13
CA ASN A 182 4.41 0.11 -0.85
C ASN A 182 3.38 0.43 0.24
N VAL A 183 2.10 0.19 -0.07
CA VAL A 183 0.96 0.64 0.75
C VAL A 183 -0.04 -0.48 0.98
N ARG A 184 -0.81 -0.38 2.06
CA ARG A 184 -1.91 -1.29 2.38
C ARG A 184 -3.03 -0.55 3.09
N TRP A 185 -4.27 -0.83 2.72
CA TRP A 185 -5.46 -0.27 3.36
C TRP A 185 -6.59 -1.29 3.40
N LEU A 186 -7.66 -0.97 4.13
CA LEU A 186 -8.83 -1.84 4.34
C LEU A 186 -10.09 -1.04 4.01
N VAL A 187 -10.94 -1.60 3.13
CA VAL A 187 -12.29 -1.09 2.89
C VAL A 187 -13.27 -2.23 3.06
N GLY A 188 -14.25 -2.08 3.95
CA GLY A 188 -15.10 -3.17 4.39
C GLY A 188 -14.27 -4.35 4.92
N ASP A 189 -14.48 -5.54 4.34
CA ASP A 189 -13.74 -6.77 4.64
C ASP A 189 -12.66 -7.08 3.57
N THR A 190 -12.25 -6.12 2.73
CA THR A 190 -11.27 -6.33 1.65
C THR A 190 -9.97 -5.61 1.95
N VAL A 191 -8.86 -6.35 1.99
CA VAL A 191 -7.51 -5.77 2.14
C VAL A 191 -6.96 -5.43 0.77
N PHE A 192 -6.49 -4.20 0.60
CA PHE A 192 -5.85 -3.72 -0.62
C PHE A 192 -4.35 -3.55 -0.37
N VAL A 193 -3.54 -3.92 -1.36
CA VAL A 193 -2.08 -3.82 -1.31
C VAL A 193 -1.60 -3.19 -2.60
N GLY A 194 -0.86 -2.08 -2.50
CA GLY A 194 -0.19 -1.44 -3.62
C GLY A 194 1.31 -1.69 -3.55
N LEU A 195 1.93 -2.02 -4.69
CA LEU A 195 3.35 -2.36 -4.76
C LEU A 195 4.06 -1.68 -5.93
N ASN A 196 5.30 -1.26 -5.70
CA ASN A 196 6.21 -0.84 -6.76
C ASN A 196 6.79 -2.08 -7.47
N VAL A 197 6.10 -2.50 -8.52
CA VAL A 197 6.49 -3.57 -9.45
C VAL A 197 6.28 -3.04 -10.87
N PRO A 198 7.22 -2.24 -11.40
CA PRO A 198 7.04 -1.54 -12.67
C PRO A 198 7.27 -2.45 -13.88
N GLY A 199 6.65 -2.12 -15.00
CA GLY A 199 6.97 -2.72 -16.30
C GLY A 199 8.36 -2.33 -16.82
N PRO A 200 8.85 -2.96 -17.91
CA PRO A 200 8.35 -4.22 -18.49
C PRO A 200 9.01 -5.46 -17.87
N ASN A 201 9.98 -5.30 -16.96
CA ASN A 201 10.68 -6.43 -16.33
C ASN A 201 11.09 -6.10 -14.89
N ASN A 202 10.23 -5.40 -14.15
CA ASN A 202 10.43 -5.06 -12.74
C ASN A 202 11.73 -4.26 -12.47
N HIS A 203 12.22 -3.49 -13.45
CA HIS A 203 13.54 -2.84 -13.43
C HIS A 203 14.74 -3.78 -13.24
N PHE A 204 14.65 -5.04 -13.65
CA PHE A 204 15.80 -5.95 -13.66
C PHE A 204 16.79 -5.55 -14.77
N LEU A 205 18.05 -5.25 -14.40
CA LEU A 205 19.11 -4.91 -15.35
C LEU A 205 19.95 -6.15 -15.72
N TYR A 206 20.22 -6.29 -17.01
CA TYR A 206 21.07 -7.35 -17.57
C TYR A 206 22.58 -7.02 -17.53
N ALA A 207 22.95 -5.90 -16.89
CA ALA A 207 24.33 -5.48 -16.78
C ALA A 207 25.14 -6.42 -15.87
N GLY A 208 26.45 -6.51 -16.09
CA GLY A 208 27.35 -7.22 -15.19
C GLY A 208 27.45 -6.46 -13.86
N GLY A 209 27.07 -7.09 -12.76
CA GLY A 209 27.10 -6.48 -11.44
C GLY A 209 25.89 -6.87 -10.58
N ARG A 210 25.81 -6.30 -9.38
CA ARG A 210 24.67 -6.48 -8.47
C ARG A 210 23.52 -5.58 -8.91
N ASN A 211 22.30 -6.12 -8.92
CA ASN A 211 21.08 -5.34 -9.15
C ASN A 211 20.56 -4.81 -7.80
N GLY A 212 21.32 -3.92 -7.16
CA GLY A 212 21.10 -3.55 -5.75
C GLY A 212 19.67 -3.07 -5.44
N GLU A 213 19.16 -2.10 -6.21
CA GLU A 213 17.79 -1.59 -6.09
C GLU A 213 16.76 -2.71 -6.22
N PHE A 214 16.82 -3.45 -7.33
CA PHE A 214 15.87 -4.52 -7.63
C PHE A 214 15.89 -5.65 -6.59
N GLU A 215 17.08 -6.13 -6.23
CA GLU A 215 17.25 -7.24 -5.28
C GLU A 215 16.68 -6.88 -3.90
N ASP A 216 16.94 -5.66 -3.43
CA ASP A 216 16.46 -5.22 -2.12
C ASP A 216 14.95 -4.91 -2.15
N ARG A 217 14.43 -4.31 -3.23
CA ARG A 217 12.99 -4.07 -3.41
C ARG A 217 12.18 -5.36 -3.54
N VAL A 218 12.71 -6.37 -4.22
CA VAL A 218 12.06 -7.69 -4.31
C VAL A 218 11.88 -8.32 -2.93
N ILE A 219 12.87 -8.18 -2.04
CA ILE A 219 12.77 -8.68 -0.66
C ILE A 219 11.71 -7.91 0.13
N ALA A 220 11.65 -6.58 -0.02
CA ALA A 220 10.62 -5.74 0.60
C ALA A 220 9.22 -6.13 0.11
N ASN A 221 8.99 -6.13 -1.21
CA ASN A 221 7.70 -6.49 -1.80
C ASN A 221 7.22 -7.89 -1.36
N ALA A 222 8.12 -8.88 -1.31
CA ALA A 222 7.80 -10.23 -0.85
C ALA A 222 7.39 -10.26 0.63
N PHE A 223 8.09 -9.51 1.48
CA PHE A 223 7.74 -9.37 2.89
C PHE A 223 6.39 -8.67 3.07
N TRP A 224 6.14 -7.60 2.33
CA TRP A 224 4.88 -6.84 2.43
C TRP A 224 3.67 -7.69 2.05
N LEU A 225 3.77 -8.50 0.99
CA LEU A 225 2.72 -9.45 0.60
C LEU A 225 2.45 -10.50 1.67
N ASP A 226 3.51 -11.13 2.18
CA ASP A 226 3.38 -12.15 3.24
C ASP A 226 2.70 -11.56 4.49
N HIS A 227 3.12 -10.36 4.88
CA HIS A 227 2.53 -9.64 6.00
C HIS A 227 1.08 -9.24 5.73
N ALA A 228 0.72 -8.90 4.49
CA ALA A 228 -0.66 -8.59 4.10
C ALA A 228 -1.58 -9.81 4.21
N ALA A 229 -1.14 -11.01 3.81
CA ALA A 229 -1.92 -12.24 4.00
C ALA A 229 -2.17 -12.55 5.49
N GLU A 230 -1.13 -12.46 6.33
CA GLU A 230 -1.30 -12.66 7.77
C GLU A 230 -2.17 -11.58 8.42
N TYR A 231 -2.05 -10.32 7.99
CA TYR A 231 -2.94 -9.25 8.41
C TYR A 231 -4.40 -9.56 8.04
N ALA A 232 -4.65 -9.96 6.79
CA ALA A 232 -5.98 -10.29 6.28
C ALA A 232 -6.63 -11.43 7.08
N LYS A 233 -5.86 -12.49 7.37
CA LYS A 233 -6.31 -13.61 8.25
C LYS A 233 -6.69 -13.12 9.64
N ARG A 234 -5.81 -12.34 10.29
CA ARG A 234 -6.05 -11.82 11.65
C ARG A 234 -7.25 -10.88 11.72
N ARG A 235 -7.53 -10.12 10.66
CA ARG A 235 -8.70 -9.24 10.57
C ARG A 235 -9.97 -9.94 10.12
N GLY A 236 -9.92 -11.22 9.75
CA GLY A 236 -11.08 -11.92 9.19
C GLY A 236 -11.55 -11.31 7.87
N ALA A 237 -10.62 -10.75 7.09
CA ALA A 237 -10.90 -10.22 5.78
C ALA A 237 -11.39 -11.33 4.83
N ARG A 238 -12.27 -10.96 3.90
CA ARG A 238 -12.91 -11.88 2.97
C ARG A 238 -12.28 -11.88 1.58
N ALA A 239 -11.46 -10.88 1.26
CA ALA A 239 -10.71 -10.84 0.01
C ALA A 239 -9.42 -10.01 0.15
N ILE A 240 -8.48 -10.23 -0.77
CA ILE A 240 -7.28 -9.41 -0.96
C ILE A 240 -7.25 -8.91 -2.41
N VAL A 241 -6.92 -7.64 -2.61
CA VAL A 241 -6.64 -7.05 -3.93
C VAL A 241 -5.19 -6.52 -3.92
N VAL A 242 -4.39 -6.95 -4.88
CA VAL A 242 -3.01 -6.51 -5.11
C VAL A 242 -2.99 -5.66 -6.38
N LEU A 243 -2.37 -4.49 -6.33
CA LEU A 243 -2.25 -3.56 -7.46
C LEU A 243 -0.77 -3.31 -7.77
N VAL A 244 -0.41 -3.48 -9.04
CA VAL A 244 0.94 -3.27 -9.59
C VAL A 244 0.82 -2.74 -11.00
N GLN A 245 1.75 -1.89 -11.44
CA GLN A 245 1.70 -1.37 -12.80
C GLN A 245 2.17 -2.39 -13.85
N GLY A 246 3.24 -3.13 -13.57
CA GLY A 246 3.90 -3.97 -14.59
C GLY A 246 3.12 -5.22 -14.98
N ASP A 247 3.06 -5.50 -16.28
CA ASP A 247 2.62 -6.79 -16.80
C ASP A 247 3.70 -7.86 -16.52
N PHE A 248 3.37 -8.76 -15.60
CA PHE A 248 4.31 -9.73 -15.05
C PHE A 248 4.35 -11.08 -15.79
N ASP A 249 3.57 -11.22 -16.87
CA ASP A 249 3.38 -12.45 -17.66
C ASP A 249 3.24 -13.70 -16.76
N PRO A 250 2.02 -14.04 -16.32
CA PRO A 250 1.81 -15.17 -15.43
C PRO A 250 2.10 -16.53 -16.08
N GLU A 251 2.05 -16.65 -17.41
CA GLU A 251 2.32 -17.91 -18.11
C GLU A 251 3.83 -18.20 -18.16
N ARG A 252 4.65 -17.15 -18.20
CA ARG A 252 6.11 -17.23 -18.07
C ARG A 252 6.56 -17.48 -16.63
N TYR A 253 5.91 -18.38 -15.93
CA TYR A 253 6.41 -18.94 -14.67
C TYR A 253 7.42 -20.04 -15.03
N GLU A 254 8.71 -19.79 -14.79
CA GLU A 254 9.80 -20.74 -15.06
C GLU A 254 9.44 -22.15 -14.58
N ARG A 255 9.22 -23.04 -15.55
CA ARG A 255 9.33 -24.47 -15.32
C ARG A 255 10.81 -24.81 -15.39
N PRO A 256 11.35 -25.59 -14.44
CA PRO A 256 12.67 -26.20 -14.62
C PRO A 256 12.63 -27.01 -15.92
N GLU A 257 13.25 -26.51 -16.98
CA GLU A 257 13.30 -27.22 -18.24
C GLU A 257 14.21 -28.44 -18.05
N ARG A 258 13.59 -29.63 -17.97
CA ARG A 258 14.30 -30.92 -17.80
C ARG A 258 15.39 -31.16 -18.83
N PHE A 259 15.32 -30.48 -19.98
CA PHE A 259 16.27 -30.57 -21.07
C PHE A 259 16.78 -29.19 -21.52
N ALA A 260 16.94 -28.23 -20.62
CA ALA A 260 17.52 -26.91 -20.95
C ALA A 260 18.84 -27.02 -21.73
N TRP A 261 19.63 -28.06 -21.44
CA TRP A 261 20.89 -28.39 -22.13
C TRP A 261 20.75 -28.79 -23.61
N LEU A 262 19.55 -29.18 -24.07
CA LEU A 262 19.27 -29.52 -25.48
C LEU A 262 18.93 -28.29 -26.34
N ARG A 263 18.66 -27.12 -25.73
CA ARG A 263 18.37 -25.87 -26.45
C ARG A 263 19.64 -25.01 -26.57
N PHE A 264 20.53 -25.40 -27.47
CA PHE A 264 21.67 -24.58 -27.86
C PHE A 264 21.17 -23.27 -28.50
N GLY A 265 21.47 -22.12 -27.89
CA GLY A 265 21.24 -20.79 -28.48
C GLY A 265 20.07 -19.98 -27.92
N HIS A 266 19.20 -20.56 -27.07
CA HIS A 266 18.09 -19.82 -26.46
C HIS A 266 18.32 -19.62 -24.96
N ARG A 267 19.15 -18.62 -24.59
CA ARG A 267 19.17 -18.15 -23.20
C ARG A 267 17.85 -17.41 -22.95
N SER A 268 16.90 -18.04 -22.27
CA SER A 268 15.72 -17.32 -21.77
C SER A 268 16.21 -16.14 -20.94
N LYS A 269 15.79 -14.92 -21.29
CA LYS A 269 16.10 -13.73 -20.50
C LYS A 269 15.58 -13.94 -19.08
N ARG A 270 16.34 -13.54 -18.05
CA ARG A 270 15.89 -13.57 -16.65
C ARG A 270 14.53 -12.90 -16.53
N ASP A 271 13.58 -13.60 -15.94
CA ASP A 271 12.29 -13.05 -15.57
C ASP A 271 12.44 -12.24 -14.28
N GLY A 272 12.33 -10.91 -14.37
CA GLY A 272 12.42 -9.99 -13.22
C GLY A 272 11.17 -10.01 -12.33
N PHE A 273 10.09 -10.66 -12.76
CA PHE A 273 8.88 -10.83 -11.97
C PHE A 273 8.82 -12.18 -11.26
N MET A 274 9.81 -13.04 -11.43
CA MET A 274 9.81 -14.41 -10.88
C MET A 274 9.51 -14.43 -9.37
N GLU A 275 10.22 -13.61 -8.60
CA GLU A 275 10.07 -13.53 -7.15
C GLU A 275 8.73 -12.92 -6.75
N PHE A 276 8.21 -11.97 -7.53
CA PHE A 276 6.87 -11.43 -7.33
C PHE A 276 5.80 -12.51 -7.56
N LYS A 277 5.90 -13.28 -8.65
CA LYS A 277 4.99 -14.40 -8.95
C LYS A 277 5.02 -15.45 -7.84
N ARG A 278 6.19 -15.82 -7.32
CA ARG A 278 6.32 -16.71 -6.15
C ARG A 278 5.66 -16.12 -4.89
N SER A 279 5.80 -14.82 -4.68
CA SER A 279 5.17 -14.13 -3.55
C SER A 279 3.64 -14.11 -3.67
N LEU A 280 3.08 -13.98 -4.88
CA LEU A 280 1.65 -14.12 -5.14
C LEU A 280 1.14 -15.55 -4.86
N VAL A 281 1.89 -16.58 -5.27
CA VAL A 281 1.57 -17.98 -4.93
C VAL A 281 1.51 -18.15 -3.42
N LYS A 282 2.56 -17.69 -2.70
CA LYS A 282 2.62 -17.77 -1.24
C LYS A 282 1.47 -17.00 -0.57
N LEU A 283 1.15 -15.80 -1.06
CA LEU A 283 0.01 -15.01 -0.59
C LEU A 283 -1.30 -15.81 -0.70
N ALA A 284 -1.54 -16.44 -1.85
CA ALA A 284 -2.74 -17.21 -2.12
C ALA A 284 -2.81 -18.52 -1.32
N GLU A 285 -1.69 -19.16 -1.02
CA GLU A 285 -1.62 -20.33 -0.14
C GLU A 285 -1.90 -19.98 1.33
N THR A 286 -1.35 -18.85 1.79
CA THR A 286 -1.54 -18.35 3.15
C THR A 286 -2.97 -17.84 3.36
N PHE A 287 -3.48 -17.01 2.43
CA PHE A 287 -4.84 -16.49 2.45
C PHE A 287 -5.75 -17.30 1.52
N ARG A 288 -6.48 -18.26 2.09
CA ARG A 288 -7.38 -19.16 1.34
C ARG A 288 -8.66 -18.51 0.78
N GLY A 289 -8.82 -17.19 0.92
CA GLY A 289 -9.93 -16.45 0.33
C GLY A 289 -9.62 -16.02 -1.12
N PRO A 290 -10.59 -15.35 -1.79
CA PRO A 290 -10.38 -14.71 -3.08
C PRO A 290 -9.24 -13.68 -3.04
N VAL A 291 -8.25 -13.86 -3.92
CA VAL A 291 -7.17 -12.92 -4.20
C VAL A 291 -7.35 -12.40 -5.61
N VAL A 292 -7.24 -11.09 -5.79
CA VAL A 292 -7.22 -10.45 -7.10
C VAL A 292 -5.90 -9.72 -7.28
N VAL A 293 -5.23 -9.88 -8.41
CA VAL A 293 -4.12 -9.01 -8.83
C VAL A 293 -4.57 -8.18 -10.02
N ILE A 294 -4.43 -6.86 -9.92
CA ILE A 294 -4.81 -5.89 -10.96
C ILE A 294 -3.54 -5.24 -11.47
N HIS A 295 -3.38 -5.20 -12.80
CA HIS A 295 -2.26 -4.52 -13.43
C HIS A 295 -2.63 -3.95 -14.80
N GLN A 296 -1.85 -2.98 -15.28
CA GLN A 296 -1.94 -2.52 -16.66
C GLN A 296 -1.51 -3.63 -17.63
N ASP A 297 -2.29 -3.81 -18.68
CA ASP A 297 -1.96 -4.67 -19.81
C ASP A 297 -1.31 -3.80 -20.90
N ASP A 298 -0.06 -4.12 -21.24
CA ASP A 298 0.64 -3.43 -22.32
C ASP A 298 0.02 -3.79 -23.69
N ASP A 299 -0.62 -4.97 -23.78
CA ASP A 299 -1.38 -5.39 -24.95
C ASP A 299 -2.82 -4.87 -24.87
N ARG A 300 -3.18 -4.01 -25.83
CA ARG A 300 -4.52 -3.41 -25.88
C ARG A 300 -5.59 -4.48 -26.16
N SER A 301 -6.17 -5.03 -25.10
CA SER A 301 -7.36 -5.87 -25.20
C SER A 301 -8.50 -5.11 -25.89
N HIS A 302 -9.14 -5.75 -26.87
CA HIS A 302 -10.29 -5.16 -27.59
C HIS A 302 -11.45 -4.76 -26.66
N THR A 303 -11.59 -5.44 -25.52
CA THR A 303 -12.66 -5.23 -24.54
C THR A 303 -12.27 -4.27 -23.41
N GLY A 304 -11.03 -3.78 -23.38
CA GLY A 304 -10.54 -2.86 -22.36
C GLY A 304 -10.00 -3.50 -21.08
N PHE A 305 -10.24 -4.81 -20.89
CA PHE A 305 -9.67 -5.61 -19.80
C PHE A 305 -9.74 -7.11 -20.13
N MET A 306 -9.00 -7.91 -19.37
CA MET A 306 -8.99 -9.38 -19.37
C MET A 306 -9.12 -9.90 -17.93
N ILE A 307 -9.85 -11.00 -17.73
CA ILE A 307 -9.95 -11.71 -16.45
C ILE A 307 -9.65 -13.18 -16.66
N ASP A 308 -8.66 -13.71 -15.96
CA ASP A 308 -8.26 -15.11 -16.00
C ASP A 308 -7.63 -15.57 -14.68
N GLN A 309 -7.28 -16.86 -14.59
CA GLN A 309 -6.55 -17.43 -13.45
C GLN A 309 -5.29 -18.18 -13.94
N PRO A 310 -4.28 -17.45 -14.47
CA PRO A 310 -3.18 -18.07 -15.22
C PRO A 310 -2.04 -18.56 -14.30
N LEU A 311 -1.97 -18.08 -13.06
CA LEU A 311 -0.85 -18.34 -12.15
C LEU A 311 -0.79 -19.81 -11.72
N ARG A 312 0.41 -20.39 -11.76
CA ARG A 312 0.70 -21.75 -11.30
C ARG A 312 1.75 -21.74 -10.21
N ASN A 313 1.72 -22.75 -9.34
CA ASN A 313 2.77 -22.96 -8.34
C ASN A 313 3.98 -23.71 -8.94
N ASP A 314 5.04 -23.90 -8.14
CA ASP A 314 6.25 -24.64 -8.54
C ASP A 314 5.98 -26.10 -8.96
N LYS A 315 4.84 -26.69 -8.55
CA LYS A 315 4.42 -28.04 -8.97
C LYS A 315 3.69 -28.05 -10.31
N GLY A 316 3.33 -26.88 -10.83
CA GLY A 316 2.55 -26.70 -12.05
C GLY A 316 1.03 -26.68 -11.84
N ASP A 317 0.56 -26.77 -10.60
CA ASP A 317 -0.87 -26.71 -10.26
C ASP A 317 -1.38 -25.27 -10.37
N LEU A 318 -2.63 -25.12 -10.78
CA LEU A 318 -3.28 -23.81 -10.87
C LEU A 318 -3.55 -23.24 -9.48
N VAL A 319 -3.26 -21.95 -9.28
CA VAL A 319 -3.61 -21.22 -8.05
C VAL A 319 -5.05 -20.71 -8.17
N THR A 320 -6.02 -21.57 -7.85
CA THR A 320 -7.45 -21.36 -8.16
C THR A 320 -8.13 -20.22 -7.40
N ASN A 321 -7.53 -19.73 -6.32
CA ASN A 321 -8.07 -18.61 -5.54
C ASN A 321 -7.45 -17.26 -5.92
N LEU A 322 -6.54 -17.21 -6.90
CA LEU A 322 -5.97 -15.97 -7.42
C LEU A 322 -6.52 -15.71 -8.83
N THR A 323 -7.14 -14.55 -9.00
CA THR A 323 -7.66 -14.05 -10.27
C THR A 323 -6.86 -12.84 -10.72
N ARG A 324 -6.44 -12.82 -11.98
CA ARG A 324 -5.81 -11.65 -12.59
C ARG A 324 -6.85 -10.81 -13.30
N ILE A 325 -6.72 -9.49 -13.16
CA ILE A 325 -7.45 -8.49 -13.94
C ILE A 325 -6.39 -7.62 -14.63
N ALA A 326 -6.17 -7.86 -15.92
CA ALA A 326 -5.29 -7.04 -16.73
C ALA A 326 -6.16 -5.97 -17.41
N PHE A 327 -5.84 -4.68 -17.28
CA PHE A 327 -6.66 -3.61 -17.85
C PHE A 327 -5.91 -2.75 -18.86
N ALA A 328 -6.59 -2.41 -19.96
CA ALA A 328 -6.07 -1.59 -21.05
C ALA A 328 -7.21 -0.79 -21.70
N PRO A 329 -7.69 0.29 -21.06
CA PRO A 329 -8.76 1.11 -21.60
C PRO A 329 -8.37 1.64 -22.99
N ARG A 330 -9.35 1.64 -23.91
CA ARG A 330 -9.10 2.06 -25.31
C ARG A 330 -8.84 3.56 -25.41
N SER A 331 -9.44 4.33 -24.51
CA SER A 331 -9.23 5.77 -24.37
C SER A 331 -8.96 6.08 -22.89
N PRO A 332 -7.72 5.94 -22.40
CA PRO A 332 -7.38 6.11 -20.98
C PRO A 332 -7.83 7.44 -20.36
N GLN A 333 -7.88 8.52 -21.15
CA GLN A 333 -8.35 9.84 -20.71
C GLN A 333 -9.88 9.97 -20.57
N ASN A 334 -10.65 9.02 -21.13
CA ASN A 334 -12.11 9.06 -21.14
C ASN A 334 -12.75 7.79 -20.59
N GLN A 335 -11.94 6.82 -20.14
CA GLN A 335 -12.41 5.54 -19.65
C GLN A 335 -11.70 5.15 -18.37
N TRP A 336 -12.43 4.50 -17.47
CA TRP A 336 -11.85 3.86 -16.29
C TRP A 336 -12.42 2.46 -16.13
N ILE A 337 -11.72 1.64 -15.35
CA ILE A 337 -12.25 0.37 -14.88
C ILE A 337 -12.93 0.60 -13.54
N GLN A 338 -14.21 0.24 -13.44
CA GLN A 338 -14.92 0.17 -12.18
C GLN A 338 -14.96 -1.28 -11.70
N VAL A 339 -14.52 -1.50 -10.47
CA VAL A 339 -14.58 -2.80 -9.80
C VAL A 339 -15.60 -2.73 -8.68
N ASP A 340 -16.76 -3.34 -8.88
CA ASP A 340 -17.79 -3.47 -7.86
C ASP A 340 -17.44 -4.63 -6.92
N VAL A 341 -17.48 -4.37 -5.62
CA VAL A 341 -17.17 -5.32 -4.56
C VAL A 341 -18.45 -5.68 -3.82
N ASP A 342 -18.87 -6.94 -3.97
CA ASP A 342 -19.99 -7.54 -3.24
C ASP A 342 -19.56 -8.89 -2.68
N LEU A 343 -19.05 -8.87 -1.44
CA LEU A 343 -18.49 -10.05 -0.81
C LEU A 343 -19.52 -11.16 -0.55
N GLN A 344 -20.83 -10.86 -0.65
CA GLN A 344 -21.90 -11.85 -0.53
C GLN A 344 -22.09 -12.66 -1.82
N LYS A 345 -21.62 -12.14 -2.96
CA LYS A 345 -21.67 -12.83 -4.25
C LYS A 345 -20.44 -13.71 -4.48
N ARG A 346 -20.60 -14.66 -5.40
CA ARG A 346 -19.52 -15.49 -5.95
C ARG A 346 -19.61 -15.43 -7.49
N PRO A 347 -18.65 -14.81 -8.19
CA PRO A 347 -17.47 -14.12 -7.67
C PRO A 347 -17.82 -12.82 -6.92
N PRO A 348 -16.97 -12.36 -5.96
CA PRO A 348 -17.23 -11.16 -5.17
C PRO A 348 -16.87 -9.84 -5.89
N PHE A 349 -16.19 -9.93 -7.03
CA PHE A 349 -15.74 -8.78 -7.81
C PHE A 349 -16.43 -8.79 -9.18
N ARG A 350 -16.95 -7.65 -9.60
CA ARG A 350 -17.46 -7.43 -10.96
C ARG A 350 -16.71 -6.26 -11.58
N VAL A 351 -16.21 -6.48 -12.80
CA VAL A 351 -15.41 -5.48 -13.53
C VAL A 351 -16.23 -4.92 -14.67
N THR A 352 -16.24 -3.60 -14.81
CA THR A 352 -16.88 -2.91 -15.93
C THR A 352 -15.99 -1.78 -16.44
N VAL A 353 -16.01 -1.54 -17.75
CA VAL A 353 -15.46 -0.32 -18.33
C VAL A 353 -16.53 0.75 -18.23
N ARG A 354 -16.15 1.94 -17.76
CA ARG A 354 -17.00 3.13 -17.71
C ARG A 354 -16.41 4.22 -18.60
N ASP A 355 -17.29 5.06 -19.12
CA ASP A 355 -16.93 6.19 -19.97
C ASP A 355 -17.26 7.51 -19.27
N VAL A 356 -16.43 8.53 -19.49
CA VAL A 356 -16.72 9.90 -19.07
C VAL A 356 -17.99 10.38 -19.78
N PRO A 357 -19.01 10.88 -19.04
CA PRO A 357 -20.23 11.38 -19.65
C PRO A 357 -19.93 12.49 -20.68
N LYS A 358 -20.47 12.36 -21.90
CA LYS A 358 -20.21 13.32 -23.00
C LYS A 358 -20.63 14.76 -22.69
N ASN A 359 -21.58 14.94 -21.78
CA ASN A 359 -22.10 16.23 -21.35
C ASN A 359 -21.28 16.88 -20.22
N LEU A 360 -20.25 16.20 -19.69
CA LEU A 360 -19.39 16.77 -18.68
C LEU A 360 -18.39 17.73 -19.34
N PRO A 361 -18.44 19.04 -19.02
CA PRO A 361 -17.52 20.02 -19.60
C PRO A 361 -16.07 19.75 -19.15
N LEU A 362 -15.12 20.25 -19.94
CA LEU A 362 -13.74 20.33 -19.50
C LEU A 362 -13.62 21.38 -18.38
N PRO A 363 -12.84 21.10 -17.33
CA PRO A 363 -12.46 22.09 -16.35
C PRO A 363 -11.83 23.32 -17.03
N ALA A 364 -12.10 24.50 -16.49
CA ALA A 364 -11.41 25.70 -16.93
C ALA A 364 -9.91 25.55 -16.66
N ALA A 365 -9.07 25.95 -17.61
CA ALA A 365 -7.64 25.95 -17.40
C ALA A 365 -7.31 26.82 -16.18
N PRO A 366 -6.50 26.34 -15.21
CA PRO A 366 -6.06 27.18 -14.13
C PRO A 366 -5.27 28.36 -14.71
N THR A 367 -5.63 29.57 -14.32
CA THR A 367 -4.83 30.78 -14.58
C THR A 367 -3.58 30.72 -13.72
N MET A 368 -2.56 29.99 -14.17
CA MET A 368 -1.24 30.02 -13.55
C MET A 368 -0.55 31.35 -13.91
N PRO A 369 0.10 32.05 -12.97
CA PRO A 369 0.98 33.16 -13.30
C PRO A 369 2.06 32.63 -14.25
N SER A 370 2.31 33.33 -15.35
CA SER A 370 3.41 33.00 -16.26
C SER A 370 4.74 33.05 -15.51
N HIS A 371 5.26 31.89 -15.10
CA HIS A 371 6.67 31.81 -14.72
C HIS A 371 7.48 31.92 -16.01
N ASN A 372 8.17 33.05 -16.14
CA ASN A 372 8.93 33.39 -17.32
C ASN A 372 10.26 32.60 -17.25
N ASP A 373 10.29 31.40 -17.82
CA ASP A 373 11.47 30.50 -17.81
C ASP A 373 12.69 31.03 -18.60
N ASN A 374 12.60 32.26 -19.13
CA ASN A 374 13.69 32.99 -19.78
C ASN A 374 14.31 34.11 -18.93
N ALA A 375 13.95 34.24 -17.66
CA ALA A 375 14.64 35.19 -16.77
C ALA A 375 15.99 34.60 -16.33
N THR A 376 17.08 35.10 -16.91
CA THR A 376 18.44 34.92 -16.39
C THR A 376 18.44 35.24 -14.89
N PRO A 377 18.94 34.35 -14.01
CA PRO A 377 18.97 34.65 -12.58
C PRO A 377 19.77 35.95 -12.36
N PRO A 378 19.31 36.86 -11.47
CA PRO A 378 20.10 38.03 -11.13
C PRO A 378 21.46 37.55 -10.60
N MET A 379 22.55 38.03 -11.19
CA MET A 379 23.89 37.76 -10.68
C MET A 379 23.93 38.11 -9.19
N PRO A 380 24.51 37.25 -8.34
CA PRO A 380 24.72 37.62 -6.95
C PRO A 380 25.60 38.87 -6.89
N PRO A 381 25.37 39.79 -5.93
CA PRO A 381 26.26 40.92 -5.74
C PRO A 381 27.68 40.39 -5.50
N SER A 382 28.65 40.98 -6.20
CA SER A 382 30.07 40.68 -6.03
C SER A 382 30.45 40.80 -4.55
N MET A 383 31.07 39.74 -4.02
CA MET A 383 31.58 39.69 -2.66
C MET A 383 32.49 40.89 -2.38
N PRO A 384 32.44 41.50 -1.18
CA PRO A 384 33.42 42.51 -0.80
C PRO A 384 34.82 41.89 -0.75
N ALA A 385 35.83 42.67 -1.17
CA ALA A 385 37.22 42.25 -1.17
C ALA A 385 37.66 41.84 0.25
N VAL A 386 38.21 40.63 0.36
CA VAL A 386 38.86 40.16 1.57
C VAL A 386 40.13 40.99 1.79
N PRO A 387 40.37 41.56 2.98
CA PRO A 387 41.64 42.24 3.26
C PRO A 387 42.79 41.23 3.26
N ASP A 388 43.91 41.62 2.66
CA ASP A 388 45.12 40.80 2.54
C ASP A 388 45.52 40.18 3.89
N SER A 389 45.63 38.86 3.90
CA SER A 389 46.16 38.10 5.02
C SER A 389 47.67 38.29 5.08
N ALA A 390 48.17 38.82 6.20
CA ALA A 390 49.59 38.85 6.52
C ALA A 390 50.18 37.43 6.55
N PRO A 391 51.48 37.24 6.24
CA PRO A 391 52.07 35.90 6.21
C PRO A 391 52.26 35.36 7.63
N ALA A 392 51.56 34.28 7.96
CA ALA A 392 51.83 33.48 9.15
C ALA A 392 53.02 32.54 8.87
N SER A 393 54.23 33.05 9.08
CA SER A 393 55.39 32.22 9.41
C SER A 393 55.49 32.16 10.93
N GLU A 394 55.13 31.03 11.54
CA GLU A 394 55.74 30.54 12.78
C GLU A 394 55.25 29.12 13.05
N LEU A 395 56.14 28.15 12.80
CA LEU A 395 55.97 26.76 13.22
C LEU A 395 56.03 26.68 14.76
N PRO A 396 55.16 25.91 15.42
CA PRO A 396 55.31 25.64 16.85
C PRO A 396 56.51 24.72 17.13
N PRO A 397 57.21 24.87 18.27
CA PRO A 397 58.43 24.12 18.56
C PRO A 397 58.16 22.64 18.85
N ILE A 398 59.09 21.79 18.39
CA ILE A 398 59.14 20.34 18.61
C ILE A 398 59.47 20.07 20.09
N LEU A 399 58.67 19.20 20.74
CA LEU A 399 58.91 18.70 22.10
C LEU A 399 60.16 17.79 22.14
N PRO A 400 61.07 17.93 23.12
CA PRO A 400 62.22 17.04 23.26
C PRO A 400 61.84 15.67 23.88
N GLU A 401 62.44 14.59 23.37
CA GLU A 401 62.35 13.24 23.91
C GLU A 401 63.00 13.12 25.31
N PRO A 402 62.49 12.25 26.20
CA PRO A 402 63.09 12.03 27.51
C PRO A 402 64.38 11.19 27.42
N SER A 403 65.41 11.67 28.13
CA SER A 403 66.72 11.03 28.25
C SER A 403 66.66 9.71 29.04
N ARG A 404 67.35 8.68 28.51
CA ARG A 404 67.63 7.42 29.20
C ARG A 404 68.63 7.67 30.33
N THR A 405 68.23 7.40 31.56
CA THR A 405 69.12 7.28 32.72
C THR A 405 69.70 5.87 32.82
N THR A 406 71.01 5.76 32.64
CA THR A 406 71.84 4.63 33.07
C THR A 406 72.13 4.76 34.57
N SER A 407 71.87 3.73 35.36
CA SER A 407 72.43 3.58 36.72
C SER A 407 73.85 3.00 36.65
N PRO A 408 74.77 3.40 37.54
CA PRO A 408 76.07 2.76 37.70
C PRO A 408 76.03 1.61 38.72
N ASP A 409 77.09 0.81 38.68
CA ASP A 409 77.43 -0.42 39.43
C ASP A 409 76.92 -0.58 40.87
#